data_AF-A0A1X1DBF5-F1
#
_entry.id   AF-A0A1X1DBF5-F1
#
_cell.length_a   1.000
_cell.length_b   1.000
_cell.length_c   1.000
_cell.angle_alpha   90.00
_cell.angle_beta   90.00
_cell.angle_gamma   90.00
#
_symmetry.space_group_name_H-M   'P 1'
#
loop_
_entity.id
_entity.type
_entity.pdbx_description
1 polymer ?
#
loop_
_entity_poly.entity_id
_entity_poly.type
_entity_poly.pdbx_seq_one_letter_code
_entity_poly.pdbx_strand_id
1 'polypeptide(L)'
;MASLMTWRNSRTGSEAWWQEQHAQGIPRIEPQQDGTCLVTFFWRDPQGTETTSRTQRVWINITGVTDHHQRRPPQSLMRVANSDVWYWQTTLPANWRGSYCLMPDEQATDFSGEADMHALRSWWRDKFPTATADPLNTLRGWSGGRGMRVSPLHLPHAPAQQLWQAIDNGTAPVIPLLQHQWVSDLLGNSRRVWLYATGEAHAASRPLAILLDGQFWAGEMPVAGPLQQLTDAGKLPPAVYLFIDIIDREHRSRELPCNPQFWQAIQQELLPEIARLMPYRQHAGSTLVAGQSFGGLAAVFAALHFPQTFGNALSLSGSFWWPERGNPHGWLLQALDSGLAPAHPLRFWLEAGTREGLILQANQQLQQQLTAAGYQVNYQPVEGGHDALCWRGGLLDGLQALWRNPTSFITPDVNRNDSELSDERHYD
;
A
#
# COMPACT_ATOMS: atom_id res chain seq x y z
N MET A 1 -19.25 -30.80 1.12
CA MET A 1 -20.68 -30.43 1.08
C MET A 1 -20.77 -29.05 0.47
N ALA A 2 -21.53 -28.86 -0.61
CA ALA A 2 -21.73 -27.52 -1.16
C ALA A 2 -22.37 -26.65 -0.09
N SER A 3 -21.69 -25.59 0.34
CA SER A 3 -22.27 -24.60 1.25
C SER A 3 -23.55 -24.08 0.60
N LEU A 4 -24.70 -24.26 1.25
CA LEU A 4 -25.94 -23.64 0.79
C LEU A 4 -25.73 -22.13 0.77
N MET A 5 -25.85 -21.52 -0.40
CA MET A 5 -25.81 -20.06 -0.56
C MET A 5 -27.02 -19.46 0.16
N THR A 6 -26.83 -19.04 1.41
CA THR A 6 -27.89 -18.53 2.28
C THR A 6 -28.58 -17.28 1.71
N TRP A 7 -27.88 -16.51 0.88
CA TRP A 7 -28.41 -15.36 0.16
C TRP A 7 -29.32 -15.74 -1.03
N ARG A 8 -29.21 -16.96 -1.59
CA ARG A 8 -29.95 -17.37 -2.78
C ARG A 8 -31.31 -17.95 -2.41
N ASN A 9 -32.39 -17.26 -2.76
CA ASN A 9 -33.77 -17.66 -2.49
C ASN A 9 -34.73 -17.28 -3.62
N SER A 10 -36.04 -17.50 -3.46
CA SER A 10 -37.05 -17.22 -4.48
C SER A 10 -37.20 -15.74 -4.86
N ARG A 11 -36.64 -14.81 -4.07
CA ARG A 11 -36.66 -13.36 -4.31
C ARG A 11 -35.36 -12.85 -4.94
N THR A 12 -34.38 -13.71 -5.22
CA THR A 12 -33.05 -13.31 -5.75
C THR A 12 -33.21 -12.43 -7.00
N GLY A 13 -32.60 -11.24 -6.99
CA GLY A 13 -32.70 -10.24 -8.07
C GLY A 13 -33.90 -9.31 -8.01
N SER A 14 -34.83 -9.50 -7.07
CA SER A 14 -35.86 -8.50 -6.79
C SER A 14 -35.28 -7.30 -6.05
N GLU A 15 -35.96 -6.15 -6.11
CA GLU A 15 -35.54 -4.95 -5.39
C GLU A 15 -35.45 -5.17 -3.87
N ALA A 16 -36.42 -5.89 -3.29
CA ALA A 16 -36.39 -6.25 -1.87
C ALA A 16 -35.17 -7.09 -1.50
N TRP A 17 -34.73 -7.98 -2.41
CA TRP A 17 -33.53 -8.79 -2.20
C TRP A 17 -32.25 -7.94 -2.27
N TRP A 18 -32.16 -7.00 -3.22
CA TRP A 18 -31.03 -6.08 -3.30
C TRP A 18 -30.94 -5.17 -2.07
N GLN A 19 -32.07 -4.65 -1.58
CA GLN A 19 -32.12 -3.88 -0.34
C GLN A 19 -31.65 -4.71 0.87
N GLU A 20 -32.04 -5.99 0.94
CA GLU A 20 -31.57 -6.92 1.97
C GLU A 20 -30.05 -7.12 1.90
N GLN A 21 -29.48 -7.30 0.69
CA GLN A 21 -28.03 -7.45 0.54
C GLN A 21 -27.27 -6.17 0.91
N HIS A 22 -27.77 -5.00 0.50
CA HIS A 22 -27.17 -3.72 0.89
C HIS A 22 -27.18 -3.51 2.40
N ALA A 23 -28.27 -3.86 3.08
CA ALA A 23 -28.37 -3.75 4.54
C ALA A 23 -27.38 -4.67 5.28
N GLN A 24 -27.01 -5.81 4.66
CA GLN A 24 -26.00 -6.74 5.18
C GLN A 24 -24.56 -6.34 4.81
N GLY A 25 -24.39 -5.36 3.92
CA GLY A 25 -23.10 -4.93 3.37
C GLY A 25 -22.69 -5.73 2.14
N ILE A 26 -22.14 -5.03 1.15
CA ILE A 26 -21.59 -5.61 -0.09
C ILE A 26 -20.14 -5.13 -0.24
N PRO A 27 -19.14 -6.02 -0.39
CA PRO A 27 -19.25 -7.49 -0.42
C PRO A 27 -19.76 -8.06 0.91
N ARG A 28 -20.51 -9.17 0.82
CA ARG A 28 -21.02 -9.86 2.01
C ARG A 28 -19.89 -10.66 2.64
N ILE A 29 -19.68 -10.48 3.95
CA ILE A 29 -18.59 -11.11 4.72
C ILE A 29 -19.21 -12.04 5.76
N GLU A 30 -18.88 -13.33 5.68
CA GLU A 30 -19.39 -14.37 6.58
C GLU A 30 -18.20 -15.02 7.31
N PRO A 31 -17.94 -14.65 8.59
CA PRO A 31 -16.87 -15.24 9.38
C PRO A 31 -17.04 -16.76 9.54
N GLN A 32 -15.94 -17.49 9.46
CA GLN A 32 -15.86 -18.94 9.66
C GLN A 32 -15.13 -19.26 10.97
N GLN A 33 -15.35 -20.47 11.49
CA GLN A 33 -14.76 -20.90 12.77
C GLN A 33 -13.23 -21.07 12.72
N ASP A 34 -12.65 -21.22 11.54
CA ASP A 34 -11.21 -21.43 11.32
C ASP A 34 -10.41 -20.12 11.20
N GLY A 35 -11.01 -18.98 11.52
CA GLY A 35 -10.36 -17.66 11.43
C GLY A 35 -10.33 -17.10 10.00
N THR A 36 -11.04 -17.71 9.06
CA THR A 36 -11.26 -17.16 7.72
C THR A 36 -12.65 -16.51 7.59
N CYS A 37 -12.92 -15.87 6.45
CA CYS A 37 -14.20 -15.33 6.08
C CYS A 37 -14.55 -15.81 4.67
N LEU A 38 -15.77 -16.30 4.48
CA LEU A 38 -16.36 -16.43 3.15
C LEU A 38 -16.81 -15.03 2.70
N VAL A 39 -16.27 -14.57 1.58
CA VAL A 39 -16.58 -13.28 1.00
C VAL A 39 -17.37 -13.50 -0.29
N THR A 40 -18.55 -12.91 -0.37
CA THR A 40 -19.40 -12.94 -1.56
C THR A 40 -19.48 -11.56 -2.18
N PHE A 41 -18.97 -11.46 -3.41
CA PHE A 41 -19.08 -10.27 -4.25
C PHE A 41 -20.36 -10.36 -5.07
N PHE A 42 -21.03 -9.23 -5.23
CA PHE A 42 -22.20 -9.10 -6.06
C PHE A 42 -22.00 -7.99 -7.09
N TRP A 43 -22.62 -8.13 -8.24
CA TRP A 43 -22.78 -7.05 -9.21
C TRP A 43 -24.20 -7.10 -9.74
N ARG A 44 -24.86 -5.93 -9.75
CA ARG A 44 -26.20 -5.76 -10.29
C ARG A 44 -26.10 -5.33 -11.74
N ASP A 45 -26.62 -6.16 -12.63
CA ASP A 45 -26.60 -5.86 -14.05
C ASP A 45 -27.64 -4.78 -14.39
N PRO A 46 -27.22 -3.58 -14.82
CA PRO A 46 -28.15 -2.49 -15.12
C PRO A 46 -29.00 -2.78 -16.36
N GLN A 47 -28.62 -3.74 -17.20
CA GLN A 47 -29.35 -4.15 -18.39
C GLN A 47 -30.33 -5.30 -18.11
N GLY A 48 -30.43 -5.78 -16.88
CA GLY A 48 -31.36 -6.82 -16.46
C GLY A 48 -30.81 -8.25 -16.59
N THR A 49 -31.63 -9.16 -17.10
CA THR A 49 -31.33 -10.60 -17.14
C THR A 49 -30.45 -10.96 -18.35
N GLU A 50 -30.09 -12.24 -18.47
CA GLU A 50 -29.39 -12.78 -19.64
C GLU A 50 -30.15 -12.61 -20.98
N THR A 51 -31.46 -12.36 -20.96
CA THR A 51 -32.25 -12.16 -22.18
C THR A 51 -32.23 -10.71 -22.67
N THR A 52 -31.87 -9.76 -21.81
CA THR A 52 -31.86 -8.32 -22.12
C THR A 52 -30.45 -7.71 -22.09
N SER A 53 -29.56 -8.24 -21.25
CA SER A 53 -28.21 -7.74 -21.07
C SER A 53 -27.23 -8.25 -22.13
N ARG A 54 -26.33 -7.37 -22.56
CA ARG A 54 -25.18 -7.70 -23.42
C ARG A 54 -23.96 -8.15 -22.63
N THR A 55 -23.96 -8.03 -21.30
CA THR A 55 -22.82 -8.40 -20.46
C THR A 55 -22.65 -9.92 -20.45
N GLN A 56 -21.48 -10.38 -20.91
CA GLN A 56 -21.13 -11.80 -21.01
C GLN A 56 -20.23 -12.27 -19.86
N ARG A 57 -19.39 -11.37 -19.32
CA ARG A 57 -18.55 -11.60 -18.15
C ARG A 57 -18.55 -10.36 -17.25
N VAL A 58 -18.24 -10.58 -15.98
CA VAL A 58 -17.91 -9.52 -15.03
C VAL A 58 -16.64 -9.96 -14.34
N TRP A 59 -15.50 -9.55 -14.88
CA TRP A 59 -14.21 -9.95 -14.34
C TRP A 59 -13.99 -9.28 -12.99
N ILE A 60 -13.41 -10.04 -12.06
CA ILE A 60 -13.06 -9.54 -10.73
C ILE A 60 -11.54 -9.63 -10.53
N ASN A 61 -10.93 -8.47 -10.33
CA ASN A 61 -9.51 -8.37 -9.96
C ASN A 61 -9.42 -7.93 -8.51
N ILE A 62 -8.95 -8.82 -7.64
CA ILE A 62 -8.65 -8.56 -6.24
C ILE A 62 -7.14 -8.62 -6.10
N THR A 63 -6.54 -7.53 -5.61
CA THR A 63 -5.08 -7.41 -5.53
C THR A 63 -4.50 -8.47 -4.60
N GLY A 64 -3.54 -9.24 -5.09
CA GLY A 64 -2.95 -10.39 -4.39
C GLY A 64 -3.84 -11.63 -4.27
N VAL A 65 -5.02 -11.70 -4.91
CA VAL A 65 -5.95 -12.84 -4.80
C VAL A 65 -6.40 -13.39 -6.15
N THR A 66 -6.76 -12.53 -7.10
CA THR A 66 -7.13 -12.94 -8.47
C THR A 66 -6.32 -12.22 -9.55
N ASP A 67 -5.29 -11.48 -9.16
CA ASP A 67 -4.42 -10.74 -10.07
C ASP A 67 -3.20 -11.55 -10.55
N HIS A 68 -2.33 -10.88 -11.31
CA HIS A 68 -1.10 -11.46 -11.86
C HIS A 68 -0.05 -11.92 -10.83
N HIS A 69 -0.21 -11.63 -9.54
CA HIS A 69 0.64 -12.21 -8.50
C HIS A 69 0.28 -13.67 -8.22
N GLN A 70 -0.89 -14.12 -8.67
CA GLN A 70 -1.39 -15.48 -8.53
C GLN A 70 -1.24 -16.25 -9.84
N ARG A 71 -0.87 -17.53 -9.76
CA ARG A 71 -0.75 -18.42 -10.93
C ARG A 71 -2.07 -19.10 -11.25
N ARG A 72 -3.12 -18.31 -11.48
CA ARG A 72 -4.48 -18.78 -11.77
C ARG A 72 -5.09 -17.98 -12.91
N PRO A 73 -5.93 -18.59 -13.77
CA PRO A 73 -6.65 -17.87 -14.79
C PRO A 73 -7.54 -16.75 -14.18
N PRO A 74 -7.78 -15.66 -14.91
CA PRO A 74 -8.72 -14.62 -14.52
C PRO A 74 -10.09 -15.16 -14.12
N GLN A 75 -10.70 -14.55 -13.12
CA GLN A 75 -11.97 -14.99 -12.55
C GLN A 75 -13.09 -14.02 -12.94
N SER A 76 -14.25 -14.56 -13.31
CA SER A 76 -15.48 -13.81 -13.55
C SER A 76 -16.51 -14.17 -12.50
N LEU A 77 -17.38 -13.21 -12.16
CA LEU A 77 -18.65 -13.52 -11.51
C LEU A 77 -19.51 -14.41 -12.42
N MET A 78 -20.42 -15.12 -11.79
CA MET A 78 -21.43 -15.97 -12.44
C MET A 78 -22.80 -15.33 -12.29
N ARG A 79 -23.58 -15.29 -13.38
CA ARG A 79 -24.96 -14.83 -13.33
C ARG A 79 -25.86 -15.87 -12.65
N VAL A 80 -26.76 -15.41 -11.79
CA VAL A 80 -27.90 -16.21 -11.33
C VAL A 80 -28.99 -16.18 -12.41
N ALA A 81 -29.34 -17.35 -12.94
CA ALA A 81 -30.32 -17.49 -14.02
C ALA A 81 -31.64 -16.74 -13.75
N ASN A 82 -32.19 -16.11 -14.79
CA ASN A 82 -33.41 -15.30 -14.76
C ASN A 82 -33.35 -14.12 -13.78
N SER A 83 -32.17 -13.52 -13.57
CA SER A 83 -32.02 -12.35 -12.70
C SER A 83 -30.92 -11.40 -13.17
N ASP A 84 -30.92 -10.20 -12.59
CA ASP A 84 -29.87 -9.19 -12.77
C ASP A 84 -28.65 -9.43 -11.84
N VAL A 85 -28.63 -10.53 -11.10
CA VAL A 85 -27.59 -10.81 -10.09
C VAL A 85 -26.42 -11.55 -10.70
N TRP A 86 -25.23 -10.98 -10.56
CA TRP A 86 -23.96 -11.67 -10.72
C TRP A 86 -23.29 -11.85 -9.36
N TYR A 87 -22.62 -12.98 -9.13
CA TYR A 87 -21.91 -13.24 -7.88
C TYR A 87 -20.60 -14.00 -8.07
N TRP A 88 -19.68 -13.84 -7.12
CA TRP A 88 -18.46 -14.65 -7.00
C TRP A 88 -18.09 -14.79 -5.53
N GLN A 89 -17.50 -15.93 -5.16
CA GLN A 89 -17.15 -16.23 -3.78
C GLN A 89 -15.70 -16.65 -3.64
N THR A 90 -15.08 -16.25 -2.54
CA THR A 90 -13.77 -16.74 -2.12
C THR A 90 -13.67 -16.77 -0.60
N THR A 91 -12.75 -17.56 -0.06
CA THR A 91 -12.40 -17.53 1.35
C THR A 91 -11.09 -16.78 1.54
N LEU A 92 -11.04 -15.89 2.54
CA LEU A 92 -9.86 -15.09 2.88
C LEU A 92 -9.63 -15.09 4.40
N PRO A 93 -8.38 -15.00 4.89
CA PRO A 93 -8.09 -14.83 6.31
C PRO A 93 -8.79 -13.61 6.89
N ALA A 94 -9.36 -13.70 8.11
CA ALA A 94 -10.13 -12.60 8.70
C ALA A 94 -9.30 -11.31 8.93
N ASN A 95 -7.97 -11.41 8.95
CA ASN A 95 -7.04 -10.29 9.06
C ASN A 95 -6.62 -9.67 7.71
N TRP A 96 -7.16 -10.16 6.59
CA TRP A 96 -6.81 -9.68 5.25
C TRP A 96 -7.41 -8.31 4.94
N ARG A 97 -6.65 -7.52 4.18
CA ARG A 97 -7.08 -6.25 3.59
C ARG A 97 -6.60 -6.14 2.16
N GLY A 98 -7.40 -5.52 1.32
CA GLY A 98 -7.00 -5.17 -0.04
C GLY A 98 -8.13 -4.55 -0.83
N SER A 99 -7.81 -4.25 -2.08
CA SER A 99 -8.66 -3.56 -3.02
C SER A 99 -9.07 -4.49 -4.14
N TYR A 100 -10.21 -4.18 -4.75
CA TYR A 100 -10.71 -4.92 -5.90
C TYR A 100 -11.40 -4.01 -6.90
N CYS A 101 -11.56 -4.48 -8.13
CA CYS A 101 -12.39 -3.83 -9.14
C CYS A 101 -13.20 -4.85 -9.94
N LEU A 102 -14.27 -4.35 -10.54
CA LEU A 102 -15.16 -5.11 -11.42
C LEU A 102 -15.04 -4.57 -12.85
N MET A 103 -15.02 -5.48 -13.82
CA MET A 103 -14.94 -5.16 -15.26
C MET A 103 -16.05 -5.91 -16.00
N PRO A 104 -17.25 -5.34 -16.10
CA PRO A 104 -18.30 -5.86 -16.98
C PRO A 104 -17.81 -5.84 -18.43
N ASP A 105 -18.03 -6.93 -19.16
CA ASP A 105 -17.47 -7.14 -20.50
C ASP A 105 -18.50 -7.78 -21.43
N GLU A 106 -18.75 -7.12 -22.56
CA GLU A 106 -19.69 -7.55 -23.61
C GLU A 106 -19.03 -8.44 -24.68
N GLN A 107 -17.70 -8.42 -24.79
CA GLN A 107 -16.93 -9.11 -25.84
C GLN A 107 -15.94 -10.09 -25.23
N ALA A 108 -16.39 -10.83 -24.22
CA ALA A 108 -15.46 -11.48 -23.33
C ALA A 108 -14.84 -12.75 -23.93
N THR A 109 -13.61 -12.62 -24.42
CA THR A 109 -12.74 -13.75 -24.72
C THR A 109 -12.24 -14.37 -23.42
N ASP A 110 -12.44 -15.68 -23.26
CA ASP A 110 -11.87 -16.42 -22.13
C ASP A 110 -10.34 -16.45 -22.21
N PHE A 111 -9.68 -16.47 -21.05
CA PHE A 111 -8.23 -16.60 -20.99
C PHE A 111 -7.80 -17.98 -21.49
N SER A 112 -6.87 -18.02 -22.44
CA SER A 112 -6.29 -19.25 -22.99
C SER A 112 -4.78 -19.30 -22.76
N GLY A 113 -4.25 -20.48 -22.44
CA GLY A 113 -2.81 -20.70 -22.27
C GLY A 113 -2.39 -20.85 -20.80
N GLU A 114 -1.08 -20.87 -20.57
CA GLU A 114 -0.52 -20.98 -19.23
C GLU A 114 -0.70 -19.66 -18.46
N ALA A 115 -1.17 -19.77 -17.22
CA ALA A 115 -1.39 -18.63 -16.32
C ALA A 115 -0.08 -18.19 -15.65
N ASP A 116 0.92 -17.84 -16.45
CA ASP A 116 2.16 -17.24 -15.96
C ASP A 116 2.00 -15.72 -15.71
N MET A 117 2.97 -15.14 -15.00
CA MET A 117 2.93 -13.74 -14.58
C MET A 117 2.89 -12.76 -15.77
N HIS A 118 3.58 -13.05 -16.88
CA HIS A 118 3.63 -12.19 -18.06
C HIS A 118 2.31 -12.24 -18.83
N ALA A 119 1.80 -13.45 -19.07
CA ALA A 119 0.52 -13.68 -19.75
C ALA A 119 -0.64 -13.03 -18.98
N LEU A 120 -0.74 -13.27 -17.67
CA LEU A 120 -1.77 -12.69 -16.82
C LEU A 120 -1.68 -11.16 -16.76
N ARG A 121 -0.46 -10.61 -16.65
CA ARG A 121 -0.28 -9.16 -16.62
C ARG A 121 -0.65 -8.50 -17.94
N SER A 122 -0.35 -9.15 -19.06
CA SER A 122 -0.78 -8.66 -20.38
C SER A 122 -2.30 -8.68 -20.49
N TRP A 123 -2.92 -9.80 -20.12
CA TRP A 123 -4.36 -9.95 -20.20
C TRP A 123 -5.11 -8.94 -19.31
N TRP A 124 -4.67 -8.78 -18.05
CA TRP A 124 -5.28 -7.81 -17.14
C TRP A 124 -5.09 -6.38 -17.63
N ARG A 125 -3.94 -6.05 -18.22
CA ARG A 125 -3.68 -4.71 -18.79
C ARG A 125 -4.73 -4.33 -19.85
N ASP A 126 -5.19 -5.29 -20.64
CA ASP A 126 -6.17 -5.03 -21.70
C ASP A 126 -7.59 -4.82 -21.13
N LYS A 127 -7.88 -5.37 -19.94
CA LYS A 127 -9.17 -5.20 -19.25
C LYS A 127 -9.24 -3.98 -18.33
N PHE A 128 -8.11 -3.53 -17.79
CA PHE A 128 -8.07 -2.40 -16.85
C PHE A 128 -8.68 -1.08 -17.33
N PRO A 129 -8.73 -0.72 -18.63
CA PRO A 129 -9.45 0.47 -19.08
C PRO A 129 -10.96 0.45 -18.77
N THR A 130 -11.56 -0.73 -18.59
CA THR A 130 -12.98 -0.87 -18.21
C THR A 130 -13.17 -1.15 -16.71
N ALA A 131 -12.09 -1.06 -15.90
CA ALA A 131 -12.17 -1.29 -14.47
C ALA A 131 -12.97 -0.21 -13.76
N THR A 132 -13.97 -0.67 -13.01
CA THR A 132 -14.84 0.17 -12.20
C THR A 132 -14.70 -0.20 -10.72
N ALA A 133 -14.82 0.80 -9.86
CA ALA A 133 -15.10 0.55 -8.46
C ALA A 133 -16.47 -0.12 -8.36
N ASP A 134 -16.63 -1.02 -7.40
CA ASP A 134 -17.90 -1.66 -7.09
C ASP A 134 -18.94 -0.60 -6.70
N PRO A 135 -20.00 -0.41 -7.49
CA PRO A 135 -21.04 0.59 -7.22
C PRO A 135 -21.90 0.23 -6.00
N LEU A 136 -21.84 -1.02 -5.52
CA LEU A 136 -22.62 -1.50 -4.39
C LEU A 136 -21.86 -1.39 -3.05
N ASN A 137 -20.56 -1.12 -3.10
CA ASN A 137 -19.74 -0.92 -1.90
C ASN A 137 -20.02 0.45 -1.30
N THR A 138 -20.36 0.48 -0.01
CA THR A 138 -20.68 1.73 0.71
C THR A 138 -19.46 2.59 1.00
N LEU A 139 -18.26 2.00 0.93
CA LEU A 139 -17.01 2.73 1.10
C LEU A 139 -16.61 3.38 -0.23
N ARG A 140 -16.02 4.57 -0.14
CA ARG A 140 -15.49 5.35 -1.24
C ARG A 140 -14.42 4.56 -1.99
N GLY A 141 -14.66 4.33 -3.28
CA GLY A 141 -13.61 3.89 -4.22
C GLY A 141 -12.66 5.02 -4.62
N TRP A 142 -11.46 4.69 -5.10
CA TRP A 142 -10.45 5.66 -5.55
C TRP A 142 -9.81 5.24 -6.86
N SER A 143 -9.03 6.15 -7.47
CA SER A 143 -8.24 5.84 -8.65
C SER A 143 -6.92 5.21 -8.21
N GLY A 144 -6.82 3.89 -8.37
CA GLY A 144 -5.60 3.14 -8.12
C GLY A 144 -4.54 3.37 -9.20
N GLY A 145 -3.44 2.63 -9.09
CA GLY A 145 -2.43 2.59 -10.14
C GLY A 145 -3.06 2.24 -11.49
N ARG A 146 -2.64 2.92 -12.56
CA ARG A 146 -3.12 2.73 -13.96
C ARG A 146 -4.48 3.37 -14.26
N GLY A 147 -4.97 4.25 -13.39
CA GLY A 147 -6.26 4.93 -13.60
C GLY A 147 -7.46 4.02 -13.37
N MET A 148 -7.22 2.81 -12.85
CA MET A 148 -8.27 1.87 -12.49
C MET A 148 -9.03 2.39 -11.29
N ARG A 149 -10.37 2.39 -11.35
CA ARG A 149 -11.16 2.65 -10.15
C ARG A 149 -11.29 1.35 -9.36
N VAL A 150 -11.00 1.41 -8.07
CA VAL A 150 -11.04 0.26 -7.16
C VAL A 150 -11.90 0.56 -5.95
N SER A 151 -12.40 -0.49 -5.31
CA SER A 151 -13.14 -0.44 -4.04
C SER A 151 -12.34 -1.13 -2.94
N PRO A 152 -12.44 -0.63 -1.69
CA PRO A 152 -11.76 -1.25 -0.55
C PRO A 152 -12.52 -2.45 -0.02
N LEU A 153 -11.79 -3.42 0.51
CA LEU A 153 -12.33 -4.51 1.32
C LEU A 153 -11.47 -4.68 2.58
N HIS A 154 -12.13 -4.52 3.74
CA HIS A 154 -11.54 -4.72 5.06
C HIS A 154 -12.23 -5.92 5.71
N LEU A 155 -11.48 -6.98 6.02
CA LEU A 155 -12.03 -8.09 6.81
C LEU A 155 -11.98 -7.79 8.31
N PRO A 156 -12.82 -8.45 9.13
CA PRO A 156 -13.14 -8.00 10.49
C PRO A 156 -11.95 -7.86 11.44
N HIS A 157 -10.88 -8.64 11.23
CA HIS A 157 -9.68 -8.63 12.05
C HIS A 157 -8.47 -7.97 11.35
N ALA A 158 -8.70 -7.26 10.24
CA ALA A 158 -7.63 -6.54 9.56
C ALA A 158 -7.03 -5.46 10.46
N PRO A 159 -5.69 -5.28 10.51
CA PRO A 159 -5.05 -4.33 11.42
C PRO A 159 -5.66 -2.94 11.38
N ALA A 160 -5.93 -2.33 12.54
CA ALA A 160 -6.70 -1.09 12.60
C ALA A 160 -6.10 0.05 11.78
N GLN A 161 -6.94 0.73 11.00
CA GLN A 161 -6.59 1.94 10.23
C GLN A 161 -7.67 3.02 10.47
N GLN A 162 -8.10 3.19 11.73
CA GLN A 162 -9.24 4.04 12.10
C GLN A 162 -9.10 5.50 11.64
N LEU A 163 -7.87 6.03 11.60
CA LEU A 163 -7.59 7.39 11.14
C LEU A 163 -7.98 7.64 9.66
N TRP A 164 -8.14 6.57 8.89
CA TRP A 164 -8.53 6.60 7.49
C TRP A 164 -10.05 6.48 7.28
N GLN A 165 -10.84 6.25 8.34
CA GLN A 165 -12.28 6.00 8.24
C GLN A 165 -13.05 7.13 7.55
N ALA A 166 -12.70 8.40 7.83
CA ALA A 166 -13.33 9.53 7.16
C ALA A 166 -13.06 9.53 5.64
N ILE A 167 -11.86 9.08 5.23
CA ILE A 167 -11.49 8.97 3.81
C ILE A 167 -12.24 7.81 3.16
N ASP A 168 -12.33 6.66 3.85
CA ASP A 168 -13.12 5.51 3.40
C ASP A 168 -14.60 5.83 3.27
N ASN A 169 -15.14 6.68 4.13
CA ASN A 169 -16.53 7.11 4.04
C ASN A 169 -16.76 8.28 3.07
N GLY A 170 -15.69 8.82 2.45
CA GLY A 170 -15.79 10.00 1.58
C GLY A 170 -16.22 11.29 2.30
N THR A 171 -16.01 11.35 3.61
CA THR A 171 -16.41 12.48 4.49
C THR A 171 -15.20 13.25 5.04
N ALA A 172 -13.98 12.86 4.69
CA ALA A 172 -12.77 13.52 5.14
C ALA A 172 -12.76 15.00 4.73
N PRO A 173 -12.44 15.93 5.66
CA PRO A 173 -12.29 17.34 5.33
C PRO A 173 -11.11 17.52 4.38
N VAL A 174 -11.25 18.48 3.45
CA VAL A 174 -10.13 18.91 2.61
C VAL A 174 -9.17 19.73 3.46
N ILE A 175 -7.91 19.28 3.56
CA ILE A 175 -6.84 20.03 4.21
C ILE A 175 -6.02 20.71 3.13
N PRO A 176 -5.90 22.06 3.15
CA PRO A 176 -5.14 22.77 2.15
C PRO A 176 -3.65 22.45 2.30
N LEU A 177 -3.02 22.11 1.18
CA LEU A 177 -1.58 21.92 1.09
C LEU A 177 -1.01 23.10 0.30
N LEU A 178 0.16 23.60 0.72
CA LEU A 178 0.87 24.61 -0.06
C LEU A 178 1.45 23.94 -1.30
N GLN A 179 0.89 24.25 -2.46
CA GLN A 179 1.41 23.76 -3.74
C GLN A 179 2.54 24.67 -4.22
N HIS A 180 3.65 24.08 -4.64
CA HIS A 180 4.79 24.77 -5.23
C HIS A 180 5.18 24.09 -6.55
N GLN A 181 5.57 24.88 -7.54
CA GLN A 181 6.09 24.35 -8.80
C GLN A 181 7.61 24.29 -8.71
N TRP A 182 8.17 23.09 -8.64
CA TRP A 182 9.61 22.89 -8.69
C TRP A 182 10.07 22.78 -10.14
N VAL A 183 10.99 23.64 -10.55
CA VAL A 183 11.69 23.57 -11.84
C VAL A 183 13.10 23.07 -11.55
N SER A 184 13.47 21.94 -12.15
CA SER A 184 14.77 21.31 -11.92
C SER A 184 15.65 21.45 -13.15
N ASP A 185 16.78 22.14 -12.99
CA ASP A 185 17.80 22.23 -14.04
C ASP A 185 18.50 20.89 -14.20
N LEU A 186 18.81 20.22 -13.08
CA LEU A 186 19.44 18.89 -13.07
C LEU A 186 18.59 17.82 -13.73
N LEU A 187 17.26 17.88 -13.64
CA LEU A 187 16.36 16.89 -14.26
C LEU A 187 15.79 17.34 -15.60
N GLY A 188 15.99 18.61 -15.98
CA GLY A 188 15.45 19.17 -17.21
C GLY A 188 13.93 19.11 -17.30
N ASN A 189 13.23 19.14 -16.16
CA ASN A 189 11.78 19.08 -16.09
C ASN A 189 11.23 19.95 -14.95
N SER A 190 9.90 20.07 -14.90
CA SER A 190 9.22 20.72 -13.78
C SER A 190 8.10 19.84 -13.27
N ARG A 191 7.84 19.92 -11.97
CA ARG A 191 6.79 19.15 -11.32
C ARG A 191 6.16 19.90 -10.16
N ARG A 192 4.96 19.48 -9.80
CA ARG A 192 4.31 19.95 -8.60
C ARG A 192 4.93 19.28 -7.38
N VAL A 193 5.02 20.03 -6.32
CA VAL A 193 5.20 19.49 -4.98
C VAL A 193 4.15 20.09 -4.06
N TRP A 194 3.77 19.35 -3.03
CA TRP A 194 2.89 19.86 -1.98
C TRP A 194 3.63 19.87 -0.65
N LEU A 195 3.35 20.88 0.16
CA LEU A 195 3.92 21.08 1.48
C LEU A 195 2.81 21.14 2.51
N TYR A 196 3.04 20.46 3.62
CA TYR A 196 2.15 20.47 4.77
C TYR A 196 2.96 20.47 6.05
N ALA A 197 2.61 21.34 6.99
CA ALA A 197 3.17 21.29 8.33
C ALA A 197 2.07 20.90 9.32
N THR A 198 2.39 20.01 10.24
CA THR A 198 1.56 19.77 11.42
C THR A 198 2.12 20.54 12.61
N GLY A 199 1.23 21.22 13.35
CA GLY A 199 1.57 21.99 14.55
C GLY A 199 2.36 23.28 14.30
N GLU A 200 2.24 24.25 15.20
CA GLU A 200 2.85 25.59 15.04
C GLU A 200 4.15 25.80 15.84
N ALA A 201 4.46 24.91 16.78
CA ALA A 201 5.62 25.07 17.65
C ALA A 201 6.95 24.83 16.90
N HIS A 202 7.98 25.61 17.26
CA HIS A 202 9.39 25.43 16.91
C HIS A 202 9.64 25.02 15.44
N ALA A 203 9.15 25.81 14.47
CA ALA A 203 9.20 25.49 13.04
C ALA A 203 10.57 24.95 12.56
N ALA A 204 11.67 25.63 12.90
CA ALA A 204 13.02 25.22 12.51
C ALA A 204 13.52 23.90 13.13
N SER A 205 12.79 23.31 14.07
CA SER A 205 13.14 22.05 14.73
C SER A 205 12.36 20.84 14.20
N ARG A 206 11.35 21.07 13.34
CA ARG A 206 10.48 20.02 12.79
C ARG A 206 11.29 19.02 11.95
N PRO A 207 11.09 17.70 12.09
CA PRO A 207 11.62 16.74 11.14
C PRO A 207 10.97 16.91 9.76
N LEU A 208 11.61 16.36 8.73
CA LEU A 208 11.13 16.37 7.35
C LEU A 208 10.77 14.94 6.90
N ALA A 209 9.58 14.76 6.37
CA ALA A 209 9.18 13.57 5.62
C ALA A 209 8.99 13.88 4.15
N ILE A 210 9.75 13.19 3.30
CA ILE A 210 9.60 13.23 1.85
C ILE A 210 8.76 12.03 1.42
N LEU A 211 7.57 12.27 0.89
CA LEU A 211 6.66 11.24 0.39
C LEU A 211 6.72 11.22 -1.14
N LEU A 212 7.23 10.12 -1.67
CA LEU A 212 7.20 9.83 -3.11
C LEU A 212 5.78 9.42 -3.53
N ASP A 213 5.52 9.45 -4.84
CA ASP A 213 4.15 9.32 -5.37
C ASP A 213 3.21 10.37 -4.74
N GLY A 214 3.72 11.59 -4.56
CA GLY A 214 3.10 12.65 -3.76
C GLY A 214 1.72 13.05 -4.25
N GLN A 215 1.45 13.01 -5.55
CA GLN A 215 0.13 13.28 -6.13
C GLN A 215 -0.95 12.31 -5.62
N PHE A 216 -0.57 11.07 -5.30
CA PHE A 216 -1.49 10.08 -4.73
C PHE A 216 -1.83 10.44 -3.28
N TRP A 217 -0.82 10.76 -2.47
CA TRP A 217 -0.98 11.10 -1.05
C TRP A 217 -1.53 12.52 -0.80
N ALA A 218 -1.42 13.41 -1.77
CA ALA A 218 -2.00 14.75 -1.73
C ALA A 218 -3.45 14.78 -2.25
N GLY A 219 -3.81 13.86 -3.16
CA GLY A 219 -5.10 13.90 -3.88
C GLY A 219 -5.97 12.66 -3.70
N GLU A 220 -5.56 11.51 -4.26
CA GLU A 220 -6.39 10.30 -4.34
C GLU A 220 -6.67 9.67 -2.96
N MET A 221 -5.65 9.64 -2.10
CA MET A 221 -5.69 9.13 -0.74
C MET A 221 -5.04 10.16 0.22
N PRO A 222 -5.75 11.26 0.51
CA PRO A 222 -5.16 12.44 1.16
C PRO A 222 -4.71 12.15 2.59
N VAL A 223 -3.39 12.10 2.83
CA VAL A 223 -2.83 11.66 4.12
C VAL A 223 -2.72 12.78 5.17
N ALA A 224 -2.91 14.04 4.77
CA ALA A 224 -2.77 15.20 5.68
C ALA A 224 -3.70 15.10 6.90
N GLY A 225 -4.92 14.59 6.75
CA GLY A 225 -5.88 14.43 7.84
C GLY A 225 -5.41 13.42 8.89
N PRO A 226 -5.08 12.18 8.49
CA PRO A 226 -4.47 11.20 9.38
C PRO A 226 -3.18 11.70 10.06
N LEU A 227 -2.32 12.46 9.35
CA LEU A 227 -1.11 13.05 9.94
C LEU A 227 -1.44 14.08 11.03
N GLN A 228 -2.39 14.98 10.75
CA GLN A 228 -2.83 15.98 11.73
C GLN A 228 -3.38 15.32 12.99
N GLN A 229 -4.24 14.31 12.83
CA GLN A 229 -4.81 13.56 13.96
C GLN A 229 -3.72 12.89 14.81
N LEU A 230 -2.68 12.32 14.20
CA LEU A 230 -1.55 11.74 14.93
C LEU A 230 -0.70 12.80 15.65
N THR A 231 -0.50 13.97 15.05
CA THR A 231 0.19 15.08 15.72
C THR A 231 -0.64 15.61 16.89
N ASP A 232 -1.95 15.82 16.72
CA ASP A 232 -2.85 16.27 17.79
C ASP A 232 -2.90 15.27 18.96
N ALA A 233 -2.81 13.97 18.65
CA ALA A 233 -2.74 12.90 19.65
C ALA A 233 -1.34 12.70 20.26
N GLY A 234 -0.34 13.51 19.89
CA GLY A 234 1.04 13.41 20.37
C GLY A 234 1.77 12.14 19.93
N LYS A 235 1.26 11.43 18.91
CA LYS A 235 1.85 10.21 18.36
C LYS A 235 2.90 10.49 17.29
N LEU A 236 2.79 11.64 16.62
CA LEU A 236 3.83 12.20 15.76
C LEU A 236 4.26 13.56 16.31
N PRO A 237 5.55 13.95 16.17
CA PRO A 237 5.93 15.33 16.43
C PRO A 237 5.30 16.27 15.39
N PRO A 238 5.20 17.58 15.68
CA PRO A 238 5.04 18.60 14.65
C PRO A 238 6.11 18.43 13.58
N ALA A 239 5.74 18.29 12.31
CA ALA A 239 6.63 17.91 11.22
C ALA A 239 6.34 18.67 9.93
N VAL A 240 7.27 18.63 8.99
CA VAL A 240 7.06 19.08 7.60
C VAL A 240 6.96 17.84 6.70
N TYR A 241 5.93 17.81 5.86
CA TYR A 241 5.68 16.77 4.87
C TYR A 241 5.78 17.38 3.46
N LEU A 242 6.69 16.82 2.66
CA LEU A 242 6.93 17.18 1.27
C LEU A 242 6.44 16.04 0.37
N PHE A 243 5.43 16.31 -0.44
CA PHE A 243 4.87 15.35 -1.41
C PHE A 243 5.43 15.66 -2.79
N ILE A 244 6.17 14.72 -3.40
CA ILE A 244 6.80 14.93 -4.71
C ILE A 244 6.00 14.22 -5.82
N ASP A 245 5.51 14.97 -6.80
CA ASP A 245 4.80 14.43 -7.97
C ASP A 245 5.74 13.56 -8.85
N ILE A 246 5.19 12.50 -9.42
CA ILE A 246 5.91 11.64 -10.38
C ILE A 246 5.92 12.19 -11.80
N ILE A 247 5.13 13.25 -12.08
CA ILE A 247 4.81 13.76 -13.42
C ILE A 247 3.94 12.76 -14.18
N ASP A 248 4.53 11.65 -14.58
CA ASP A 248 3.88 10.55 -15.27
C ASP A 248 4.64 9.23 -15.01
N ARG A 249 4.23 8.17 -15.69
CA ARG A 249 4.78 6.82 -15.50
C ARG A 249 6.17 6.63 -16.09
N GLU A 250 6.46 7.34 -17.17
CA GLU A 250 7.74 7.26 -17.84
C GLU A 250 8.80 7.90 -16.96
N HIS A 251 8.52 9.11 -16.48
CA HIS A 251 9.32 9.83 -15.48
C HIS A 251 9.51 8.99 -14.23
N ARG A 252 8.41 8.47 -13.63
CA ARG A 252 8.48 7.58 -12.46
C ARG A 252 9.42 6.39 -12.65
N SER A 253 9.37 5.77 -13.83
CA SER A 253 10.16 4.55 -14.13
C SER A 253 11.63 4.86 -14.43
N ARG A 254 11.97 6.10 -14.78
CA ARG A 254 13.34 6.58 -15.03
C ARG A 254 13.99 7.18 -13.77
N GLU A 255 13.21 7.89 -12.96
CA GLU A 255 13.74 8.73 -11.89
C GLU A 255 13.73 8.06 -10.52
N LEU A 256 12.78 7.16 -10.22
CA LEU A 256 12.74 6.51 -8.91
C LEU A 256 13.74 5.35 -8.76
N PRO A 257 13.86 4.39 -9.68
CA PRO A 257 14.69 3.21 -9.45
C PRO A 257 16.18 3.54 -9.55
N CYS A 258 16.84 3.65 -8.39
CA CYS A 258 18.30 3.78 -8.23
C CYS A 258 18.96 4.90 -9.06
N ASN A 259 18.27 6.03 -9.26
CA ASN A 259 18.79 7.16 -10.03
C ASN A 259 19.43 8.22 -9.11
N PRO A 260 20.77 8.38 -9.10
CA PRO A 260 21.42 9.37 -8.26
C PRO A 260 21.11 10.81 -8.66
N GLN A 261 20.84 11.10 -9.93
CA GLN A 261 20.56 12.46 -10.42
C GLN A 261 19.26 13.01 -9.83
N PHE A 262 18.24 12.17 -9.65
CA PHE A 262 16.99 12.54 -8.97
C PHE A 262 17.23 13.01 -7.54
N TRP A 263 18.02 12.26 -6.77
CA TRP A 263 18.34 12.59 -5.39
C TRP A 263 19.33 13.75 -5.24
N GLN A 264 20.21 13.96 -6.21
CA GLN A 264 21.06 15.15 -6.28
C GLN A 264 20.22 16.40 -6.53
N ALA A 265 19.27 16.35 -7.47
CA ALA A 265 18.35 17.45 -7.75
C ALA A 265 17.49 17.81 -6.53
N ILE A 266 16.97 16.79 -5.81
CA ILE A 266 16.25 17.02 -4.56
C ILE A 266 17.14 17.77 -3.54
N GLN A 267 18.37 17.33 -3.33
CA GLN A 267 19.27 17.92 -2.34
C GLN A 267 19.75 19.32 -2.70
N GLN A 268 20.10 19.53 -3.97
CA GLN A 268 20.77 20.75 -4.42
C GLN A 268 19.80 21.85 -4.83
N GLU A 269 18.59 21.49 -5.25
CA GLU A 269 17.60 22.44 -5.79
C GLU A 269 16.36 22.49 -4.89
N LEU A 270 15.68 21.35 -4.70
CA LEU A 270 14.37 21.34 -4.04
C LEU A 270 14.45 21.64 -2.54
N LEU A 271 15.29 20.94 -1.78
CA LEU A 271 15.37 21.10 -0.33
C LEU A 271 15.72 22.55 0.10
N PRO A 272 16.66 23.26 -0.56
CA PRO A 272 16.88 24.69 -0.33
C PRO A 272 15.67 25.59 -0.61
N GLU A 273 14.84 25.27 -1.59
CA GLU A 273 13.55 25.96 -1.82
C GLU A 273 12.57 25.67 -0.69
N ILE A 274 12.42 24.39 -0.31
CA ILE A 274 11.50 23.98 0.76
C ILE A 274 11.86 24.61 2.10
N ALA A 275 13.15 24.66 2.45
CA ALA A 275 13.60 25.26 3.71
C ALA A 275 13.25 26.76 3.82
N ARG A 276 13.13 27.47 2.68
CA ARG A 276 12.70 28.88 2.63
C ARG A 276 11.17 29.02 2.75
N LEU A 277 10.41 28.11 2.16
CA LEU A 277 8.95 28.12 2.18
C LEU A 277 8.38 27.64 3.52
N MET A 278 8.99 26.62 4.12
CA MET A 278 8.51 25.95 5.33
C MET A 278 9.71 25.44 6.13
N PRO A 279 10.20 26.21 7.13
CA PRO A 279 11.38 25.84 7.90
C PRO A 279 11.27 24.47 8.57
N TYR A 280 12.37 23.72 8.54
CA TYR A 280 12.52 22.41 9.18
C TYR A 280 13.97 22.19 9.61
N ARG A 281 14.21 21.16 10.42
CA ARG A 281 15.54 20.76 10.88
C ARG A 281 16.30 20.07 9.74
N GLN A 282 17.34 20.73 9.23
CA GLN A 282 18.22 20.18 8.21
C GLN A 282 19.25 19.22 8.83
N HIS A 283 18.80 18.04 9.25
CA HIS A 283 19.66 17.02 9.85
C HIS A 283 19.22 15.61 9.44
N ALA A 284 20.18 14.77 9.02
CA ALA A 284 19.92 13.42 8.50
C ALA A 284 19.02 12.58 9.41
N GLY A 285 19.33 12.55 10.72
CA GLY A 285 18.60 11.74 11.70
C GLY A 285 17.12 12.08 11.81
N SER A 286 16.71 13.30 11.42
CA SER A 286 15.31 13.76 11.42
C SER A 286 14.65 13.80 10.03
N THR A 287 15.38 13.49 8.97
CA THR A 287 14.84 13.44 7.61
C THR A 287 14.54 12.00 7.24
N LEU A 288 13.30 11.70 6.84
CA LEU A 288 12.97 10.42 6.20
C LEU A 288 12.48 10.58 4.78
N VAL A 289 12.73 9.54 4.00
CA VAL A 289 12.10 9.31 2.69
C VAL A 289 11.15 8.14 2.82
N ALA A 290 9.91 8.31 2.34
CA ALA A 290 8.89 7.29 2.33
C ALA A 290 8.37 7.04 0.92
N GLY A 291 8.17 5.78 0.55
CA GLY A 291 7.64 5.44 -0.77
C GLY A 291 7.20 3.99 -0.91
N GLN A 292 6.52 3.71 -2.02
CA GLN A 292 5.91 2.41 -2.31
C GLN A 292 6.43 1.87 -3.64
N SER A 293 6.59 0.56 -3.79
CA SER A 293 7.07 -0.04 -5.05
C SER A 293 8.43 0.57 -5.47
N PHE A 294 8.55 1.19 -6.64
CA PHE A 294 9.76 1.96 -7.00
C PHE A 294 10.08 3.10 -6.03
N GLY A 295 9.09 3.73 -5.40
CA GLY A 295 9.34 4.72 -4.36
C GLY A 295 9.98 4.11 -3.11
N GLY A 296 9.62 2.87 -2.75
CA GLY A 296 10.25 2.16 -1.62
C GLY A 296 11.71 1.81 -1.93
N LEU A 297 11.98 1.34 -3.15
CA LEU A 297 13.34 1.15 -3.67
C LEU A 297 14.15 2.46 -3.62
N ALA A 298 13.55 3.55 -4.12
CA ALA A 298 14.18 4.87 -4.17
C ALA A 298 14.49 5.41 -2.77
N ALA A 299 13.60 5.20 -1.80
CA ALA A 299 13.79 5.63 -0.41
C ALA A 299 15.00 4.95 0.25
N VAL A 300 15.12 3.63 0.11
CA VAL A 300 16.27 2.88 0.64
C VAL A 300 17.55 3.27 -0.11
N PHE A 301 17.49 3.41 -1.44
CA PHE A 301 18.61 3.90 -2.24
C PHE A 301 19.11 5.27 -1.75
N ALA A 302 18.19 6.21 -1.49
CA ALA A 302 18.51 7.56 -1.01
C ALA A 302 19.26 7.53 0.32
N ALA A 303 18.77 6.72 1.29
CA ALA A 303 19.41 6.58 2.59
C ALA A 303 20.83 5.98 2.50
N LEU A 304 21.02 4.96 1.64
CA LEU A 304 22.32 4.31 1.46
C LEU A 304 23.34 5.16 0.68
N HIS A 305 22.90 5.98 -0.27
CA HIS A 305 23.82 6.76 -1.12
C HIS A 305 24.00 8.22 -0.68
N PHE A 306 23.04 8.77 0.06
CA PHE A 306 23.08 10.15 0.57
C PHE A 306 22.77 10.20 2.08
N PRO A 307 23.50 9.45 2.90
CA PRO A 307 23.21 9.28 4.33
C PRO A 307 23.39 10.55 5.16
N GLN A 308 24.11 11.55 4.62
CA GLN A 308 24.29 12.86 5.24
C GLN A 308 23.01 13.72 5.20
N THR A 309 22.06 13.37 4.33
CA THR A 309 20.79 14.08 4.19
C THR A 309 19.61 13.22 4.63
N PHE A 310 19.62 11.92 4.28
CA PHE A 310 18.50 11.02 4.53
C PHE A 310 18.93 9.92 5.50
N GLY A 311 18.64 10.10 6.79
CA GLY A 311 19.00 9.12 7.83
C GLY A 311 17.97 8.00 8.00
N ASN A 312 16.80 8.10 7.36
CA ASN A 312 15.68 7.20 7.58
C ASN A 312 14.98 6.87 6.27
N ALA A 313 14.60 5.60 6.07
CA ALA A 313 13.83 5.17 4.91
C ALA A 313 12.62 4.31 5.33
N LEU A 314 11.47 4.61 4.75
CA LEU A 314 10.23 3.85 4.89
C LEU A 314 9.86 3.29 3.52
N SER A 315 9.97 1.98 3.37
CA SER A 315 9.70 1.27 2.11
C SER A 315 8.52 0.32 2.26
N LEU A 316 7.48 0.56 1.46
CA LEU A 316 6.28 -0.28 1.41
C LEU A 316 6.26 -1.05 0.09
N SER A 317 6.35 -2.38 0.16
CA SER A 317 6.43 -3.26 -1.01
C SER A 317 7.54 -2.86 -1.99
N GLY A 318 8.74 -2.58 -1.47
CA GLY A 318 9.84 -2.02 -2.25
C GLY A 318 10.25 -2.93 -3.40
N SER A 319 10.48 -2.36 -4.59
CA SER A 319 10.79 -3.12 -5.81
C SER A 319 12.26 -3.56 -5.90
N PHE A 320 12.76 -4.24 -4.88
CA PHE A 320 14.16 -4.68 -4.77
C PHE A 320 14.56 -5.78 -5.76
N TRP A 321 13.61 -6.31 -6.53
CA TRP A 321 13.84 -7.17 -7.70
C TRP A 321 14.37 -6.39 -8.92
N TRP A 322 14.27 -5.06 -8.94
CA TRP A 322 14.71 -4.24 -10.08
C TRP A 322 16.22 -4.48 -10.37
N PRO A 323 16.66 -4.56 -11.65
CA PRO A 323 15.91 -4.26 -12.88
C PRO A 323 15.13 -5.43 -13.48
N GLU A 324 15.46 -6.66 -13.11
CA GLU A 324 15.00 -7.86 -13.81
C GLU A 324 13.78 -8.47 -13.12
N ARG A 325 12.65 -8.54 -13.83
CA ARG A 325 11.45 -9.20 -13.32
C ARG A 325 11.65 -10.71 -13.32
N GLY A 326 11.51 -11.34 -12.16
CA GLY A 326 11.68 -12.78 -11.97
C GLY A 326 12.86 -13.13 -11.05
N ASN A 327 13.78 -12.19 -10.86
CA ASN A 327 14.88 -12.33 -9.91
C ASN A 327 14.58 -11.50 -8.65
N PRO A 328 14.41 -12.10 -7.45
CA PRO A 328 14.22 -11.34 -6.23
C PRO A 328 15.48 -10.57 -5.80
N HIS A 329 16.65 -10.96 -6.32
CA HIS A 329 17.95 -10.44 -5.96
C HIS A 329 18.43 -9.35 -6.94
N GLY A 330 17.75 -8.19 -6.91
CA GLY A 330 18.01 -7.08 -7.81
C GLY A 330 19.28 -6.28 -7.50
N TRP A 331 19.49 -5.20 -8.25
CA TRP A 331 20.74 -4.43 -8.25
C TRP A 331 21.12 -3.90 -6.86
N LEU A 332 20.16 -3.39 -6.08
CA LEU A 332 20.48 -2.81 -4.77
C LEU A 332 20.98 -3.88 -3.78
N LEU A 333 20.43 -5.10 -3.86
CA LEU A 333 20.86 -6.23 -3.04
C LEU A 333 22.27 -6.70 -3.44
N GLN A 334 22.57 -6.71 -4.74
CA GLN A 334 23.91 -7.01 -5.26
C GLN A 334 24.94 -5.94 -4.85
N ALA A 335 24.52 -4.67 -4.80
CA ALA A 335 25.36 -3.58 -4.32
C ALA A 335 25.68 -3.73 -2.82
N LEU A 336 24.72 -4.15 -2.01
CA LEU A 336 24.93 -4.49 -0.59
C LEU A 336 25.93 -5.64 -0.43
N ASP A 337 25.80 -6.71 -1.22
CA ASP A 337 26.79 -7.81 -1.23
C ASP A 337 28.19 -7.35 -1.64
N SER A 338 28.26 -6.34 -2.49
CA SER A 338 29.52 -5.71 -2.94
C SER A 338 30.06 -4.65 -1.97
N GLY A 339 29.44 -4.48 -0.80
CA GLY A 339 29.94 -3.62 0.28
C GLY A 339 29.31 -2.22 0.37
N LEU A 340 28.15 -1.97 -0.28
CA LEU A 340 27.39 -0.73 -0.08
C LEU A 340 26.80 -0.68 1.34
N ALA A 341 27.58 -0.21 2.31
CA ALA A 341 27.15 -0.02 3.69
C ALA A 341 27.82 1.24 4.27
N PRO A 342 27.26 2.46 4.02
CA PRO A 342 27.81 3.67 4.60
C PRO A 342 27.84 3.60 6.14
N ALA A 343 28.93 4.09 6.74
CA ALA A 343 29.11 4.16 8.19
C ALA A 343 28.30 5.31 8.83
N HIS A 344 26.98 5.27 8.65
CA HIS A 344 26.01 6.23 9.17
C HIS A 344 24.90 5.50 9.95
N PRO A 345 24.32 6.10 11.00
CA PRO A 345 23.25 5.49 11.77
C PRO A 345 21.92 5.58 11.01
N LEU A 346 21.74 4.71 10.01
CA LEU A 346 20.54 4.62 9.20
C LEU A 346 19.46 3.77 9.88
N ARG A 347 18.20 4.15 9.70
CA ARG A 347 17.03 3.43 10.23
C ARG A 347 16.04 3.13 9.11
N PHE A 348 15.54 1.90 9.09
CA PHE A 348 14.68 1.40 8.03
C PHE A 348 13.36 0.88 8.60
N TRP A 349 12.25 1.29 7.99
CA TRP A 349 10.97 0.60 8.09
C TRP A 349 10.70 -0.10 6.77
N LEU A 350 10.52 -1.40 6.81
CA LEU A 350 10.25 -2.25 5.65
C LEU A 350 8.91 -2.96 5.85
N GLU A 351 8.08 -2.92 4.81
CA GLU A 351 6.81 -3.65 4.75
C GLU A 351 6.71 -4.37 3.41
N ALA A 352 6.14 -5.57 3.41
CA ALA A 352 5.74 -6.27 2.20
C ALA A 352 4.48 -7.10 2.46
N GLY A 353 3.59 -7.17 1.47
CA GLY A 353 2.42 -8.03 1.50
C GLY A 353 2.81 -9.50 1.42
N THR A 354 2.13 -10.37 2.17
CA THR A 354 2.32 -11.82 2.10
C THR A 354 1.92 -12.40 0.74
N ARG A 355 1.13 -11.65 -0.05
CA ARG A 355 0.56 -12.09 -1.34
C ARG A 355 1.26 -11.53 -2.58
N GLU A 356 2.45 -10.95 -2.43
CA GLU A 356 3.25 -10.40 -3.53
C GLU A 356 4.59 -11.16 -3.69
N GLY A 357 4.52 -12.48 -3.93
CA GLY A 357 5.64 -13.44 -3.87
C GLY A 357 7.06 -12.92 -4.20
N LEU A 358 7.30 -12.43 -5.42
CA LEU A 358 8.62 -11.90 -5.83
C LEU A 358 9.07 -10.70 -4.96
N ILE A 359 8.14 -9.80 -4.66
CA ILE A 359 8.41 -8.58 -3.87
C ILE A 359 8.66 -8.96 -2.42
N LEU A 360 7.86 -9.86 -1.84
CA LEU A 360 8.07 -10.37 -0.49
C LEU A 360 9.46 -10.97 -0.33
N GLN A 361 9.88 -11.84 -1.25
CA GLN A 361 11.22 -12.45 -1.23
C GLN A 361 12.34 -11.40 -1.31
N ALA A 362 12.21 -10.42 -2.20
CA ALA A 362 13.20 -9.35 -2.34
C ALA A 362 13.30 -8.46 -1.07
N ASN A 363 12.17 -8.18 -0.42
CA ASN A 363 12.13 -7.40 0.83
C ASN A 363 12.70 -8.20 2.02
N GLN A 364 12.49 -9.52 2.08
CA GLN A 364 13.10 -10.39 3.08
C GLN A 364 14.63 -10.43 2.94
N GLN A 365 15.15 -10.53 1.71
CA GLN A 365 16.60 -10.46 1.45
C GLN A 365 17.17 -9.12 1.87
N LEU A 366 16.50 -8.00 1.53
CA LEU A 366 16.93 -6.67 1.95
C LEU A 366 17.00 -6.55 3.48
N GLN A 367 15.95 -7.00 4.17
CA GLN A 367 15.89 -6.96 5.63
C GLN A 367 17.09 -7.68 6.24
N GLN A 368 17.42 -8.89 5.74
CA GLN A 368 18.55 -9.67 6.21
C GLN A 368 19.88 -8.95 5.96
N GLN A 369 20.12 -8.46 4.75
CA GLN A 369 21.36 -7.76 4.40
C GLN A 369 21.55 -6.45 5.19
N LEU A 370 20.51 -5.63 5.35
CA LEU A 370 20.59 -4.40 6.14
C LEU A 370 20.84 -4.69 7.63
N THR A 371 20.21 -5.73 8.17
CA THR A 371 20.44 -6.16 9.56
C THR A 371 21.87 -6.68 9.74
N ALA A 372 22.37 -7.47 8.79
CA ALA A 372 23.75 -7.98 8.81
C ALA A 372 24.79 -6.85 8.68
N ALA A 373 24.45 -5.76 7.98
CA ALA A 373 25.25 -4.54 7.90
C ALA A 373 25.18 -3.68 9.18
N GLY A 374 24.42 -4.08 10.20
CA GLY A 374 24.34 -3.41 11.50
C GLY A 374 23.32 -2.27 11.60
N TYR A 375 22.43 -2.12 10.61
CA TYR A 375 21.40 -1.07 10.64
C TYR A 375 20.19 -1.46 11.50
N GLN A 376 19.47 -0.45 12.00
CA GLN A 376 18.18 -0.66 12.65
C GLN A 376 17.10 -0.90 11.59
N VAL A 377 16.47 -2.07 11.62
CA VAL A 377 15.46 -2.45 10.64
C VAL A 377 14.20 -2.93 11.36
N ASN A 378 13.08 -2.24 11.11
CA ASN A 378 11.76 -2.66 11.53
C ASN A 378 11.07 -3.29 10.31
N TYR A 379 10.84 -4.59 10.33
CA TYR A 379 10.17 -5.30 9.24
C TYR A 379 8.79 -5.80 9.66
N GLN A 380 7.76 -5.44 8.90
CA GLN A 380 6.36 -5.79 9.18
C GLN A 380 5.70 -6.39 7.93
N PRO A 381 5.59 -7.72 7.80
CA PRO A 381 4.79 -8.31 6.74
C PRO A 381 3.29 -8.07 7.00
N VAL A 382 2.52 -7.82 5.93
CA VAL A 382 1.08 -7.54 6.03
C VAL A 382 0.27 -8.61 5.29
N GLU A 383 -0.82 -9.07 5.88
CA GLU A 383 -1.77 -9.96 5.20
C GLU A 383 -2.56 -9.18 4.14
N GLY A 384 -1.96 -9.10 2.95
CA GLY A 384 -2.39 -8.25 1.85
C GLY A 384 -1.45 -8.39 0.65
N GLY A 385 -1.67 -7.60 -0.38
CA GLY A 385 -0.89 -7.61 -1.62
C GLY A 385 -0.15 -6.31 -1.91
N HIS A 386 0.16 -6.09 -3.18
CA HIS A 386 0.80 -4.87 -3.69
C HIS A 386 -0.20 -3.70 -3.78
N ASP A 387 -0.70 -3.26 -2.62
CA ASP A 387 -1.95 -2.50 -2.51
C ASP A 387 -1.83 -1.24 -1.64
N ALA A 388 -2.28 -0.11 -2.19
CA ALA A 388 -2.29 1.17 -1.47
C ALA A 388 -3.18 1.18 -0.23
N LEU A 389 -4.25 0.37 -0.21
CA LEU A 389 -5.11 0.22 0.96
C LEU A 389 -4.36 -0.41 2.15
N CYS A 390 -3.38 -1.27 1.88
CA CYS A 390 -2.47 -1.79 2.90
C CYS A 390 -1.45 -0.72 3.29
N TRP A 391 -0.75 -0.16 2.30
CA TRP A 391 0.37 0.77 2.48
C TRP A 391 0.03 1.99 3.33
N ARG A 392 -1.21 2.51 3.25
CA ARG A 392 -1.59 3.70 4.03
C ARG A 392 -1.49 3.49 5.55
N GLY A 393 -1.61 2.26 6.03
CA GLY A 393 -1.36 1.91 7.44
C GLY A 393 0.13 1.92 7.74
N GLY A 394 0.89 1.13 6.97
CA GLY A 394 2.35 1.05 7.09
C GLY A 394 3.06 2.40 6.99
N LEU A 395 2.52 3.33 6.20
CA LEU A 395 3.01 4.71 6.12
C LEU A 395 2.93 5.41 7.48
N LEU A 396 1.78 5.36 8.16
CA LEU A 396 1.60 6.03 9.45
C LEU A 396 2.36 5.32 10.57
N ASP A 397 2.40 3.98 10.54
CA ASP A 397 3.12 3.19 11.54
C ASP A 397 4.63 3.37 11.41
N GLY A 398 5.16 3.37 10.18
CA GLY A 398 6.56 3.62 9.91
C GLY A 398 7.00 5.04 10.27
N LEU A 399 6.18 6.06 9.99
CA LEU A 399 6.44 7.44 10.44
C LEU A 399 6.55 7.52 11.97
N GLN A 400 5.60 6.91 12.69
CA GLN A 400 5.63 6.88 14.15
C GLN A 400 6.86 6.12 14.67
N ALA A 401 7.19 4.96 14.09
CA ALA A 401 8.33 4.15 14.52
C ALA A 401 9.67 4.88 14.31
N LEU A 402 9.87 5.48 13.13
CA LEU A 402 11.12 6.16 12.77
C LEU A 402 11.30 7.50 13.50
N TRP A 403 10.23 8.18 13.92
CA TRP A 403 10.34 9.42 14.71
C TRP A 403 10.15 9.25 16.21
N ARG A 404 9.83 8.05 16.70
CA ARG A 404 9.92 7.74 18.14
C ARG A 404 11.38 7.79 18.59
N ASN A 405 11.62 8.38 19.77
CA ASN A 405 12.95 8.47 20.36
C ASN A 405 13.59 7.07 20.49
N PRO A 406 14.86 6.89 20.11
CA PRO A 406 15.51 5.58 19.92
C PRO A 406 15.77 4.74 21.19
N THR A 407 15.33 5.16 22.38
CA THR A 407 15.67 4.49 23.65
C THR A 407 14.69 3.39 24.09
N SER A 408 13.61 3.09 23.33
CA SER A 408 12.52 2.24 23.84
C SER A 408 12.22 0.96 23.05
N PHE A 409 13.09 0.47 22.16
CA PHE A 409 12.85 -0.81 21.48
C PHE A 409 13.80 -1.90 22.02
N ILE A 410 13.28 -2.63 23.01
CA ILE A 410 13.82 -3.90 23.48
C ILE A 410 13.61 -4.90 22.35
N THR A 411 14.71 -5.43 21.80
CA THR A 411 14.70 -6.64 20.97
C THR A 411 14.07 -7.78 21.78
N PRO A 412 13.14 -8.58 21.24
CA PRO A 412 12.69 -9.79 21.92
C PRO A 412 13.89 -10.72 22.06
N ASP A 413 14.33 -10.92 23.30
CA ASP A 413 15.46 -11.77 23.65
C ASP A 413 15.06 -13.23 23.39
N VAL A 414 15.45 -13.75 22.23
CA VAL A 414 15.39 -15.19 21.92
C VAL A 414 16.56 -15.84 22.65
N ASN A 415 16.41 -16.00 23.97
CA ASN A 415 17.09 -17.01 24.81
C ASN A 415 16.76 -16.76 26.29
N ARG A 416 15.62 -17.25 26.75
CA ARG A 416 15.53 -17.80 28.10
C ARG A 416 15.22 -19.28 27.98
N ASN A 417 16.27 -20.08 28.10
CA ASN A 417 16.15 -21.47 28.49
C ASN A 417 15.53 -21.50 29.89
N ASP A 418 14.30 -21.99 29.98
CA ASP A 418 13.76 -22.52 31.21
C ASP A 418 14.51 -23.82 31.54
N SER A 419 15.59 -23.69 32.30
CA SER A 419 16.18 -24.78 33.04
C SER A 419 16.94 -24.22 34.24
N GLU A 420 16.29 -24.17 35.40
CA GLU A 420 16.83 -24.78 36.62
C GLU A 420 15.78 -24.75 37.75
N LEU A 421 15.48 -25.96 38.22
CA LEU A 421 14.78 -26.29 39.46
C LEU A 421 15.79 -26.33 40.61
N SER A 422 15.28 -26.06 41.82
CA SER A 422 15.87 -26.29 43.16
C SER A 422 16.98 -25.30 43.59
N ASP A 423 17.11 -24.83 44.83
CA ASP A 423 16.48 -25.19 46.10
C ASP A 423 16.75 -24.09 47.16
N GLU A 424 15.90 -24.04 48.18
CA GLU A 424 16.21 -23.70 49.59
C GLU A 424 16.92 -22.37 50.00
N ARG A 425 16.18 -21.45 50.67
CA ARG A 425 16.14 -21.33 52.16
C ARG A 425 15.49 -20.03 52.69
N HIS A 426 14.87 -20.21 53.86
CA HIS A 426 14.24 -19.27 54.82
C HIS A 426 14.82 -17.86 54.96
N TYR A 427 13.93 -16.89 55.27
CA TYR A 427 13.92 -16.18 56.56
C TYR A 427 12.54 -15.51 56.78
N ASP A 428 11.96 -15.86 57.94
CA ASP A 428 10.88 -15.27 58.76
C ASP A 428 9.52 -14.81 58.17
#